data_AF-A0A2D4IW00-F1
#
_entry.id   AF-A0A2D4IW00-F1
#
_cell.length_a   1.000
_cell.length_b   1.000
_cell.length_c   1.000
_cell.angle_alpha   90.00
_cell.angle_beta   90.00
_cell.angle_gamma   90.00
#
_symmetry.space_group_name_H-M   'P 1'
#
loop_
_entity.id
_entity.type
_entity.pdbx_description
1 polymer ?
#
loop_
_entity_poly.entity_id
_entity_poly.type
_entity_poly.pdbx_seq_one_letter_code
_entity_poly.pdbx_strand_id
1 'polypeptide(L)'
;VEMEQDNVCIVGDLNAVVDIKKDYFSNVKNKKKRKILPRSFFNMIQELNLIDQWRRMNLGKKEFTFYSNPHKSWSRLDMAWTNTELGNQLETIEIMSNVWADHNPLKIIWKGRKRKSRRWILNPQILKEKDC
;
A
#
# COMPACT_ATOMS: atom_id res chain seq x y z
N VAL A 1 -25.16 17.78 8.44
CA VAL A 1 -23.81 17.24 8.69
C VAL A 1 -23.40 16.53 7.42
N GLU A 2 -22.77 17.25 6.50
CA GLU A 2 -22.07 16.60 5.39
C GLU A 2 -20.94 15.79 6.01
N MET A 3 -20.92 14.48 5.77
CA MET A 3 -19.76 13.68 6.14
C MET A 3 -18.63 14.13 5.24
N GLU A 4 -17.67 14.88 5.80
CA GLU A 4 -16.40 15.18 5.14
C GLU A 4 -15.83 13.88 4.58
N GLN A 5 -15.38 13.93 3.33
CA GLN A 5 -14.85 12.79 2.59
C GLN A 5 -13.79 12.02 3.43
N ASP A 6 -14.15 10.84 3.95
CA ASP A 6 -13.20 9.99 4.66
C ASP A 6 -12.15 9.49 3.65
N ASN A 7 -10.92 9.97 3.76
CA ASN A 7 -9.80 9.47 2.96
C ASN A 7 -9.49 8.03 3.40
N VAL A 8 -9.76 7.06 2.51
CA VAL A 8 -9.57 5.64 2.79
C VAL A 8 -8.24 5.16 2.20
N CYS A 9 -7.50 4.40 3.01
CA CYS A 9 -6.26 3.72 2.65
C CYS A 9 -6.29 2.29 3.17
N ILE A 10 -6.15 1.30 2.28
CA ILE A 10 -6.04 -0.11 2.61
C ILE A 10 -4.64 -0.56 2.18
N VAL A 11 -3.82 -0.97 3.15
CA VAL A 11 -2.45 -1.44 2.89
C VAL A 11 -2.20 -2.73 3.66
N GLY A 12 -1.60 -3.72 3.01
CA GLY A 12 -1.16 -4.94 3.66
C GLY A 12 -0.97 -6.12 2.72
N ASP A 13 -0.61 -7.26 3.31
CA ASP A 13 -0.58 -8.56 2.65
C ASP A 13 -2.01 -9.13 2.55
N LEU A 14 -2.53 -9.23 1.32
CA LEU A 14 -3.85 -9.80 1.06
C LEU A 14 -3.78 -11.30 0.73
N ASN A 15 -2.57 -11.85 0.64
CA ASN A 15 -2.27 -13.25 0.34
C ASN A 15 -3.02 -13.80 -0.90
N ALA A 16 -3.27 -12.90 -1.85
CA ALA A 16 -3.95 -13.15 -3.12
C ALA A 16 -3.50 -12.12 -4.16
N VAL A 17 -3.53 -12.49 -5.44
CA VAL A 17 -3.15 -11.60 -6.55
C VAL A 17 -4.38 -10.88 -7.13
N VAL A 18 -4.18 -9.72 -7.77
CA VAL A 18 -5.24 -9.03 -8.52
C VAL A 18 -5.37 -9.61 -9.93
N ASP A 19 -4.25 -9.71 -10.65
CA ASP A 19 -4.21 -10.20 -12.02
C ASP A 19 -3.08 -11.22 -12.18
N ILE A 20 -3.42 -12.47 -12.50
CA ILE A 20 -2.43 -13.56 -12.67
C ILE A 20 -1.36 -13.22 -13.72
N LYS A 21 -1.70 -12.50 -14.79
CA LYS A 21 -0.73 -12.20 -15.86
C LYS A 21 0.28 -11.12 -15.44
N LYS A 22 -0.11 -10.24 -14.53
CA LYS A 22 0.67 -9.07 -14.12
C LYS A 22 1.36 -9.24 -12.76
N ASP A 23 0.73 -9.98 -11.86
CA ASP A 23 1.10 -10.08 -10.44
C ASP A 23 1.59 -11.48 -10.06
N TYR A 24 1.70 -12.40 -11.02
CA TYR A 24 2.24 -13.74 -10.80
C TYR A 24 3.19 -14.16 -11.91
N PHE A 25 4.31 -14.79 -11.52
CA PHE A 25 5.29 -15.33 -12.43
C PHE A 25 5.86 -16.66 -11.93
N SER A 26 6.01 -17.62 -12.84
CA SER A 26 6.65 -18.90 -12.57
C SER A 26 7.17 -19.51 -13.88
N ASN A 27 8.35 -20.13 -13.81
CA ASN A 27 8.99 -20.85 -14.92
C ASN A 27 8.62 -22.35 -14.95
N VAL A 28 7.81 -22.82 -14.01
CA VAL A 28 7.42 -24.24 -13.93
C VAL A 28 6.31 -24.51 -14.96
N LYS A 29 6.43 -25.64 -15.69
CA LYS A 29 5.43 -26.06 -16.71
C LYS A 29 4.04 -26.25 -16.10
N ASN A 30 3.96 -26.87 -14.93
CA ASN A 30 2.72 -27.10 -14.19
C ASN A 30 2.53 -26.03 -13.11
N LYS A 31 2.01 -24.86 -13.51
CA LYS A 31 1.75 -23.76 -12.60
C LYS A 31 0.59 -24.10 -11.66
N LYS A 32 0.82 -24.05 -10.34
CA LYS A 32 -0.32 -24.04 -9.41
C LYS A 32 -1.17 -22.79 -9.66
N LYS A 33 -2.49 -22.95 -9.53
CA LYS A 33 -3.42 -21.82 -9.55
C LYS A 33 -3.13 -20.93 -8.34
N ARG A 34 -2.88 -19.64 -8.57
CA ARG A 34 -2.81 -18.65 -7.50
C ARG A 34 -4.20 -18.16 -7.14
N LYS A 35 -4.38 -17.86 -5.85
CA LYS A 35 -5.60 -17.25 -5.34
C LYS A 35 -5.70 -15.84 -5.92
N ILE A 36 -6.78 -15.57 -6.64
CA ILE A 36 -7.15 -14.21 -7.05
C ILE A 36 -8.04 -13.63 -5.94
N LEU A 37 -7.98 -12.32 -5.74
CA LEU A 37 -8.91 -11.62 -4.85
C LEU A 37 -10.38 -11.93 -5.24
N PRO A 38 -11.27 -12.11 -4.24
CA PRO A 38 -12.66 -12.48 -4.52
C PRO A 38 -13.42 -11.33 -5.18
N ARG A 39 -14.51 -11.65 -5.89
CA ARG A 39 -15.35 -10.64 -6.54
C ARG A 39 -15.92 -9.60 -5.55
N SER A 40 -16.23 -10.02 -4.33
CA SER A 40 -16.68 -9.11 -3.26
C SER A 40 -15.66 -8.03 -2.92
N PHE A 41 -14.36 -8.34 -3.00
CA PHE A 41 -13.30 -7.35 -2.84
C PHE A 41 -13.41 -6.31 -3.95
N PHE A 42 -13.46 -6.73 -5.21
CA PHE A 42 -13.57 -5.79 -6.34
C PHE A 42 -14.83 -4.92 -6.31
N ASN A 43 -15.97 -5.47 -5.86
CA ASN A 43 -17.18 -4.68 -5.65
C ASN A 43 -16.95 -3.58 -4.61
N MET A 44 -16.36 -3.92 -3.45
CA MET A 44 -16.04 -2.95 -2.39
C MET A 44 -15.06 -1.86 -2.87
N ILE A 45 -13.99 -2.25 -3.58
CA ILE A 45 -13.01 -1.31 -4.13
C ILE A 45 -13.69 -0.36 -5.14
N GLN A 46 -14.63 -0.86 -5.95
CA GLN A 46 -15.40 -0.05 -6.89
C GLN A 46 -16.36 0.92 -6.18
N GLU A 47 -17.11 0.44 -5.17
CA GLU A 47 -18.04 1.25 -4.37
C GLU A 47 -17.33 2.39 -3.64
N LEU A 48 -16.13 2.11 -3.09
CA LEU A 48 -15.31 3.07 -2.38
C LEU A 48 -14.39 3.91 -3.30
N ASN A 49 -14.46 3.70 -4.62
CA ASN A 49 -13.62 4.37 -5.63
C ASN A 49 -12.11 4.29 -5.30
N LEU A 50 -11.66 3.10 -4.89
CA LEU A 50 -10.27 2.84 -4.52
C LEU A 50 -9.46 2.35 -5.72
N ILE A 51 -8.19 2.73 -5.76
CA ILE A 51 -7.28 2.42 -6.86
C ILE A 51 -6.01 1.76 -6.30
N ASP A 52 -5.53 0.69 -6.94
CA ASP A 52 -4.23 0.08 -6.66
C ASP A 52 -3.13 1.08 -7.04
N GLN A 53 -2.57 1.72 -6.02
CA GLN A 53 -1.65 2.84 -6.21
C GLN A 53 -0.31 2.38 -6.78
N TRP A 54 0.15 1.18 -6.41
CA TRP A 54 1.39 0.64 -6.95
C TRP A 54 1.23 0.37 -8.44
N ARG A 55 0.12 -0.28 -8.84
CA ARG A 55 -0.12 -0.57 -10.26
C ARG A 55 -0.37 0.69 -11.09
N ARG A 56 -1.01 1.72 -10.51
CA ARG A 56 -1.21 3.03 -11.16
C ARG A 56 0.11 3.72 -11.49
N MET A 57 1.08 3.70 -10.57
CA MET A 57 2.37 4.39 -10.76
C MET A 57 3.41 3.55 -11.50
N ASN A 58 3.29 2.22 -11.48
CA ASN A 58 4.26 1.30 -12.07
C ASN A 58 3.62 0.48 -13.22
N LEU A 59 3.05 1.19 -14.20
CA LEU A 59 2.43 0.58 -15.37
C LEU A 59 3.45 -0.28 -16.14
N GLY A 60 3.06 -1.50 -16.49
CA GLY A 60 3.89 -2.44 -17.25
C GLY A 60 5.02 -3.12 -16.47
N LYS A 61 5.41 -2.62 -15.29
CA LYS A 61 6.44 -3.26 -14.47
C LYS A 61 5.97 -4.61 -13.92
N LYS A 62 6.88 -5.57 -13.86
CA LYS A 62 6.69 -6.90 -13.24
C LYS A 62 7.64 -7.05 -12.06
N GLU A 63 7.23 -6.49 -10.93
CA GLU A 63 7.93 -6.61 -9.65
C GLU A 63 7.00 -7.31 -8.66
N PHE A 64 7.59 -8.00 -7.68
CA PHE A 64 6.90 -8.94 -6.82
C PHE A 64 7.31 -8.73 -5.37
N THR A 65 6.36 -8.97 -4.46
CA THR A 65 6.60 -8.78 -3.03
C THR A 65 7.00 -10.08 -2.35
N PHE A 66 6.67 -11.24 -2.93
CA PHE A 66 6.90 -12.53 -2.29
C PHE A 66 7.48 -13.56 -3.27
N TYR A 67 8.43 -14.36 -2.78
CA TYR A 67 8.91 -15.56 -3.46
C TYR A 67 8.50 -16.83 -2.71
N SER A 68 7.83 -17.74 -3.41
CA SER A 68 7.41 -19.01 -2.87
C SER A 68 8.39 -20.11 -3.24
N ASN A 69 9.25 -20.49 -2.28
CA ASN A 69 10.24 -21.57 -2.45
C ASN A 69 9.63 -22.89 -2.97
N PRO A 70 8.54 -23.44 -2.38
CA PRO A 70 7.97 -24.73 -2.83
C PRO A 70 7.41 -24.68 -4.25
N HIS A 71 6.98 -23.51 -4.70
CA HIS A 71 6.31 -23.33 -5.99
C HIS A 71 7.22 -22.70 -7.05
N LYS A 72 8.45 -22.32 -6.70
CA LYS A 72 9.42 -21.61 -7.55
C LYS A 72 8.74 -20.49 -8.34
N SER A 73 8.08 -19.60 -7.61
CA SER A 73 7.19 -18.60 -8.19
C SER A 73 7.21 -17.29 -7.42
N TRP A 74 7.01 -16.20 -8.14
CA TRP A 74 6.95 -14.85 -7.63
C TRP A 74 5.52 -14.33 -7.68
N SER A 75 5.11 -13.64 -6.62
CA SER A 75 3.77 -13.05 -6.50
C SER A 75 3.84 -11.64 -5.92
N ARG A 76 2.96 -10.75 -6.35
CA ARG A 76 2.69 -9.48 -5.66
C ARG A 76 1.47 -9.67 -4.78
N LEU A 77 1.69 -9.81 -3.47
CA LEU A 77 0.67 -10.09 -2.46
C LEU A 77 0.39 -8.88 -1.56
N ASP A 78 1.39 -8.02 -1.39
CA ASP A 78 1.30 -6.79 -0.62
C ASP A 78 0.84 -5.65 -1.54
N MET A 79 -0.21 -4.95 -1.12
CA MET A 79 -0.91 -3.98 -1.96
C MET A 79 -1.25 -2.72 -1.17
N ALA A 80 -1.39 -1.60 -1.90
CA ALA A 80 -1.87 -0.34 -1.36
C ALA A 80 -2.99 0.21 -2.24
N TRP A 81 -4.19 0.32 -1.65
CA TRP A 81 -5.39 0.84 -2.30
C TRP A 81 -5.82 2.12 -1.61
N THR A 82 -6.03 3.19 -2.38
CA THR A 82 -6.52 4.46 -1.82
C THR A 82 -7.56 5.08 -2.72
N ASN A 83 -8.40 5.94 -2.16
CA ASN A 83 -9.27 6.81 -2.94
C ASN A 83 -8.42 7.77 -3.80
N THR A 84 -9.05 8.33 -4.84
CA THR A 84 -8.39 9.24 -5.79
C THR A 84 -7.74 10.45 -5.11
N GLU A 85 -8.41 11.05 -4.12
CA GLU A 85 -7.91 12.24 -3.43
C GLU A 85 -6.59 11.96 -2.68
N LEU A 86 -6.54 10.90 -1.87
CA LEU A 86 -5.32 10.50 -1.16
C LEU A 86 -4.24 10.01 -2.13
N GLY A 87 -4.64 9.29 -3.18
CA GLY A 87 -3.73 8.79 -4.22
C GLY A 87 -3.05 9.91 -5.02
N ASN A 88 -3.71 11.05 -5.21
CA ASN A 88 -3.13 12.22 -5.89
C ASN A 88 -2.02 12.91 -5.08
N GLN A 89 -2.03 12.72 -3.76
CA GLN A 89 -0.99 13.23 -2.85
C GLN A 89 0.22 12.31 -2.74
N LEU A 90 0.16 11.12 -3.35
CA LEU A 90 1.27 10.17 -3.41
C LEU A 90 2.44 10.76 -4.20
N GLU A 91 3.64 10.65 -3.64
CA GLU A 91 4.90 11.06 -4.27
C GLU A 91 5.57 9.86 -4.93
N THR A 92 5.78 8.78 -4.17
CA THR A 92 6.37 7.54 -4.68
C THR A 92 5.75 6.32 -4.02
N ILE A 93 5.77 5.20 -4.75
CA ILE A 93 5.42 3.88 -4.23
C ILE A 93 6.28 2.82 -4.91
N GLU A 94 7.05 2.08 -4.10
CA GLU A 94 8.14 1.22 -4.56
C GLU A 94 8.18 -0.08 -3.76
N ILE A 95 8.48 -1.19 -4.44
CA ILE A 95 8.78 -2.46 -3.76
C ILE A 95 10.28 -2.49 -3.49
N MET A 96 10.66 -2.55 -2.22
CA MET A 96 12.05 -2.57 -1.79
C MET A 96 12.55 -4.01 -1.70
N SER A 97 13.81 -4.25 -2.05
CA SER A 97 14.45 -5.54 -1.75
C SER A 97 14.70 -5.66 -0.25
N ASN A 98 14.63 -6.90 0.26
CA ASN A 98 14.92 -7.19 1.64
C ASN A 98 15.60 -8.55 1.81
N VAL A 99 16.27 -8.75 2.93
CA VAL A 99 16.93 -10.02 3.30
C VAL A 99 16.50 -10.55 4.67
N TRP A 100 15.55 -9.88 5.34
CA TRP A 100 15.19 -10.17 6.74
C TRP A 100 13.83 -10.87 6.85
N ALA A 101 12.97 -10.72 5.84
CA ALA A 101 11.63 -11.27 5.76
C ALA A 101 11.43 -11.96 4.40
N ASP A 102 10.47 -12.87 4.35
CA ASP A 102 10.04 -13.53 3.11
C ASP A 102 9.23 -12.61 2.18
N HIS A 103 8.77 -11.46 2.71
CA HIS A 103 8.10 -10.40 1.95
C HIS A 103 8.98 -9.15 1.82
N ASN A 104 9.09 -8.66 0.58
CA ASN A 104 9.68 -7.38 0.21
C ASN A 104 8.77 -6.21 0.66
N PRO A 105 9.31 -5.23 1.41
CA PRO A 105 8.56 -4.08 1.88
C PRO A 105 7.99 -3.23 0.75
N LEU A 106 6.77 -2.74 0.94
CA LEU A 106 6.16 -1.72 0.10
C LEU A 106 6.39 -0.34 0.72
N LYS A 107 7.29 0.45 0.13
CA LYS A 107 7.60 1.81 0.56
C LYS A 107 6.63 2.79 -0.09
N ILE A 108 5.97 3.62 0.71
CA ILE A 108 4.98 4.59 0.26
C ILE A 108 5.35 5.97 0.82
N ILE A 109 5.52 6.96 -0.05
CA ILE A 109 5.78 8.35 0.33
C ILE A 109 4.66 9.23 -0.20
N TRP A 110 4.09 10.06 0.67
CA TRP A 110 3.18 11.15 0.30
C TRP A 110 3.90 12.48 0.34
N LYS A 111 3.54 13.40 -0.55
CA LYS A 111 4.08 14.78 -0.62
C LYS A 111 3.96 15.54 0.70
N GLY A 112 3.03 15.10 1.56
CA GLY A 112 2.69 15.75 2.82
C GLY A 112 2.01 17.09 2.60
N ARG A 113 1.45 17.64 3.68
CA ARG A 113 1.12 19.07 3.71
C ARG A 113 2.39 19.83 4.04
N LYS A 114 2.73 20.90 3.29
CA LYS A 114 3.75 21.85 3.73
C LYS A 114 3.35 22.32 5.13
N ARG A 115 4.04 21.85 6.18
CA ARG A 115 3.87 22.44 7.52
C ARG A 115 4.24 23.90 7.36
N LYS A 116 3.27 24.81 7.48
CA LYS A 116 3.59 26.20 7.76
C LYS A 116 4.48 26.15 8.98
N SER A 117 5.72 26.64 8.88
CA SER A 117 6.61 26.78 10.03
C SER A 117 5.83 27.54 11.10
N ARG A 118 5.31 26.83 12.09
CA ARG A 118 4.72 27.47 13.27
C ARG A 118 5.92 27.83 14.13
N ARG A 119 6.02 29.11 14.48
CA ARG A 119 6.97 29.56 15.50
C ARG A 119 6.72 28.69 16.73
N TRP A 120 7.76 28.09 17.30
CA TRP A 120 7.61 27.32 18.53
C TRP A 120 6.98 28.23 19.59
N ILE A 121 5.85 27.80 20.15
CA ILE A 121 5.23 28.46 21.30
C ILE A 121 5.36 27.47 22.46
N LEU A 122 6.07 27.88 23.50
CA LEU A 122 6.18 27.11 24.74
C LEU A 122 4.77 26.89 25.31
N ASN A 123 4.42 25.65 25.66
CA ASN A 123 3.17 25.39 26.38
C ASN A 123 3.32 25.89 27.82
N PRO A 124 2.61 26.95 28.24
CA PRO A 124 2.77 27.54 29.57
C PRO A 124 2.31 26.61 30.70
N GLN A 125 1.59 25.52 30.40
CA GLN A 125 1.23 24.51 31.39
C GLN A 125 2.45 23.71 31.90
N ILE A 126 3.51 23.59 31.09
CA ILE A 126 4.77 22.93 31.51
C ILE A 126 5.46 23.73 32.62
N LEU A 127 5.30 25.06 32.60
CA LEU A 127 5.85 25.95 33.63
C LEU A 127 5.04 25.95 34.94
N LYS A 128 3.96 25.16 35.03
CA LYS A 128 3.12 25.07 36.23
C LYS A 128 3.45 23.88 37.12
N GLU A 129 4.55 23.17 36.89
CA GLU A 129 5.08 22.28 37.91
C GLU A 129 5.38 23.12 39.15
N LYS A 130 4.62 22.87 40.21
CA LYS A 130 4.79 23.54 41.50
C LYS A 130 6.16 23.14 42.04
N ASP A 131 6.96 24.13 42.39
CA ASP A 131 8.11 23.92 43.27
C ASP A 131 7.63 23.18 44.52
N CYS A 132 8.27 22.03 44.80
CA CYS A 132 8.02 21.20 45.98
C CYS A 132 8.33 21.94 47.29
#